data_AF-A0A7C5DY22-F1
#
_entry.id   AF-A0A7C5DY22-F1
#
_cell.length_a   1.000
_cell.length_b   1.000
_cell.length_c   1.000
_cell.angle_alpha   90.00
_cell.angle_beta   90.00
_cell.angle_gamma   90.00
#
_symmetry.space_group_name_H-M   'P 1'
#
loop_
_entity.id
_entity.type
_entity.pdbx_description
1 polymer ?
#
loop_
_entity_poly.entity_id
_entity_poly.type
_entity_poly.pdbx_seq_one_letter_code
_entity_poly.pdbx_strand_id
1 'polypeptide(L)'
;DVLSQDVLLFIDNIFRYIQAGAEVSALLGRLPSAVGYQPTLQEEVGMVEERITSTVNGSITSVQAVYVPADDLTDPAPATTFAHLDATTVLSRRLFEQGFYPAVDLLQSSSRALNALVVGERHFQLAQETRKIIAHYLDLQDIIALLGIEELSEEDRKIVKRARRLQRFLTQPFFVAENFTGLPGVFVPLEETLEGVEMIVEGECDDWPEQVFYMVGSIDEAKEKFDQLKTKGQ
;
A
#
# COMPACT_ATOMS: atom_id res chain seq x y z
N ASP A 1 7.85 30.34 -5.59
CA ASP A 1 8.44 30.55 -4.25
C ASP A 1 9.74 31.34 -4.40
N VAL A 2 10.20 32.06 -3.38
CA VAL A 2 11.37 32.97 -3.46
C VAL A 2 12.67 32.20 -3.78
N LEU A 3 12.75 30.93 -3.39
CA LEU A 3 13.92 30.08 -3.57
C LEU A 3 13.83 29.13 -4.77
N SER A 4 12.65 28.96 -5.38
CA SER A 4 12.42 28.06 -6.52
C SER A 4 12.99 26.64 -6.33
N GLN A 5 12.70 26.03 -5.18
CA GLN A 5 13.17 24.69 -4.81
C GLN A 5 12.04 23.67 -4.84
N ASP A 6 12.42 22.40 -5.01
CA ASP A 6 11.55 21.26 -4.81
C ASP A 6 11.52 20.88 -3.33
N VAL A 7 10.32 20.86 -2.75
CA VAL A 7 10.11 20.70 -1.31
C VAL A 7 9.35 19.40 -1.02
N LEU A 8 9.83 18.64 -0.04
CA LEU A 8 9.07 17.55 0.57
C LEU A 8 8.30 18.07 1.78
N LEU A 9 6.99 17.88 1.78
CA LEU A 9 6.10 18.28 2.87
C LEU A 9 5.56 17.05 3.58
N PHE A 10 5.78 16.94 4.88
CA PHE A 10 5.22 15.86 5.70
C PHE A 10 4.13 16.41 6.61
N ILE A 11 2.90 15.91 6.48
CA ILE A 11 1.77 16.26 7.34
C ILE A 11 1.34 15.01 8.11
N ASP A 12 1.57 15.01 9.42
CA ASP A 12 1.13 13.94 10.32
C ASP A 12 0.35 14.56 11.49
N ASN A 13 -0.98 14.58 11.50
CA ASN A 13 -1.94 13.90 10.62
C ASN A 13 -3.00 14.88 10.10
N ILE A 14 -3.30 14.87 8.79
CA ILE A 14 -4.24 15.84 8.17
C ILE A 14 -5.67 15.69 8.72
N PHE A 15 -6.07 14.50 9.18
CA PHE A 15 -7.35 14.30 9.84
C PHE A 15 -7.50 15.16 11.11
N ARG A 16 -6.39 15.45 11.82
CA ARG A 16 -6.44 16.28 13.04
C ARG A 16 -6.75 17.74 12.72
N TYR A 17 -6.40 18.22 11.53
CA TYR A 17 -6.84 19.53 11.05
C TYR A 17 -8.37 19.56 10.90
N ILE A 18 -8.94 18.54 10.25
CA ILE A 18 -10.40 18.39 10.08
C ILE A 18 -11.10 18.30 11.44
N GLN A 19 -10.59 17.47 12.35
CA GLN A 19 -11.15 17.29 13.69
C GLN A 19 -11.18 18.62 14.47
N ALA A 20 -10.08 19.38 14.46
CA ALA A 20 -10.02 20.68 15.11
C ALA A 20 -11.02 21.67 14.50
N GLY A 21 -11.23 21.62 13.17
CA GLY A 21 -12.25 22.41 12.48
C GLY A 21 -13.66 22.07 12.95
N ALA A 22 -13.98 20.78 13.12
CA ALA A 22 -15.28 20.34 13.65
C ALA A 22 -15.51 20.84 15.09
N GLU A 23 -14.50 20.75 15.96
CA GLU A 23 -14.57 21.24 17.35
C GLU A 23 -14.79 22.76 17.42
N VAL A 24 -14.08 23.54 16.61
CA VAL A 24 -14.23 25.01 16.56
C VAL A 24 -15.59 25.39 15.95
N SER A 25 -16.04 24.70 14.90
CA SER A 25 -17.34 24.93 14.27
C SER A 25 -18.50 24.75 15.26
N ALA A 26 -18.42 23.71 16.11
CA ALA A 26 -19.39 23.48 17.17
C ALA A 26 -19.41 24.64 18.20
N LEU A 27 -18.23 25.13 18.61
CA LEU A 27 -18.12 26.27 19.54
C LEU A 27 -18.66 27.58 18.94
N LEU A 28 -18.54 27.77 17.62
CA LEU A 28 -19.10 28.91 16.90
C LEU A 28 -20.63 28.83 16.70
N GLY A 29 -21.28 27.75 17.16
CA GLY A 29 -22.72 27.56 17.05
C GLY A 29 -23.20 27.28 15.63
N ARG A 30 -22.31 26.81 14.74
CA ARG A 30 -22.71 26.37 13.39
C ARG A 30 -23.43 25.04 13.49
N LEU A 31 -24.47 24.86 12.67
CA LEU A 31 -25.15 23.57 12.57
C LEU A 31 -24.20 22.50 12.01
N PRO A 32 -24.09 21.32 12.65
CA PRO A 32 -23.24 20.25 12.14
C PRO A 32 -23.82 19.65 10.85
N SER A 33 -22.93 19.16 10.00
CA SER A 33 -23.24 18.42 8.78
C SER A 33 -23.24 16.90 9.03
N ALA A 34 -23.11 16.10 7.97
CA ALA A 34 -23.00 14.65 8.04
C ALA A 34 -21.97 14.21 9.09
N VAL A 35 -22.34 13.22 9.91
CA VAL A 35 -21.47 12.58 10.91
C VAL A 35 -20.89 13.56 11.97
N GLY A 36 -21.39 14.80 12.04
CA GLY A 36 -20.97 15.79 13.03
C GLY A 36 -19.84 16.72 12.58
N TYR A 37 -19.41 16.65 11.31
CA TYR A 37 -18.40 17.56 10.77
C TYR A 37 -18.94 18.97 10.53
N GLN A 38 -18.02 19.93 10.39
CA GLN A 38 -18.34 21.30 10.03
C GLN A 38 -19.01 21.37 8.63
N PRO A 39 -19.98 22.26 8.40
CA PRO A 39 -20.62 22.42 7.09
C PRO A 39 -19.64 22.94 6.02
N THR A 40 -18.50 23.52 6.44
CA THR A 40 -17.42 24.05 5.61
C THR A 40 -16.31 23.04 5.31
N LEU A 41 -16.50 21.76 5.61
CA LEU A 41 -15.46 20.72 5.52
C LEU A 41 -14.73 20.71 4.17
N GLN A 42 -15.49 20.67 3.08
CA GLN A 42 -14.93 20.60 1.72
C GLN A 42 -14.14 21.86 1.35
N GLU A 43 -14.64 23.03 1.75
CA GLU A 43 -13.97 24.31 1.49
C GLU A 43 -12.67 24.42 2.28
N GLU A 44 -12.68 24.05 3.56
CA GLU A 44 -11.51 24.12 4.45
C GLU A 44 -10.40 23.16 4.00
N VAL A 45 -10.76 21.92 3.64
CA VAL A 45 -9.80 20.96 3.08
C VAL A 45 -9.25 21.47 1.75
N GLY A 46 -10.10 21.93 0.83
CA GLY A 46 -9.67 22.47 -0.46
C GLY A 46 -8.73 23.67 -0.33
N MET A 47 -8.96 24.56 0.64
CA MET A 47 -8.07 25.70 0.89
C MET A 47 -6.64 25.29 1.29
N VAL A 48 -6.48 24.14 1.94
CA VAL A 48 -5.17 23.59 2.32
C VAL A 48 -4.57 22.82 1.15
N GLU A 49 -5.30 21.84 0.61
CA GLU A 49 -4.79 20.91 -0.39
C GLU A 49 -4.44 21.61 -1.72
N GLU A 50 -5.23 22.58 -2.18
CA GLU A 50 -4.95 23.29 -3.44
C GLU A 50 -3.69 24.17 -3.38
N ARG A 51 -3.17 24.44 -2.17
CA ARG A 51 -1.88 25.13 -1.99
C ARG A 51 -0.70 24.17 -2.09
N ILE A 52 -0.95 22.88 -1.91
CA ILE A 52 0.05 21.81 -1.97
C ILE A 52 0.07 21.29 -3.41
N THR A 53 0.77 22.02 -4.27
CA THR A 53 0.84 21.67 -5.69
C THR A 53 2.18 22.05 -6.30
N SER A 54 2.45 21.51 -7.48
CA SER A 54 3.60 21.88 -8.29
C SER A 54 3.28 23.09 -9.17
N THR A 55 4.17 24.07 -9.18
CA THR A 55 4.04 25.28 -9.99
C THR A 55 5.16 25.35 -11.03
N VAL A 56 5.08 26.31 -11.96
CA VAL A 56 6.15 26.55 -12.94
C VAL A 56 7.50 26.92 -12.31
N ASN A 57 7.51 27.38 -11.05
CA ASN A 57 8.69 27.91 -10.38
C ASN A 57 9.26 26.96 -9.30
N GLY A 58 8.70 25.77 -9.12
CA GLY A 58 9.09 24.80 -8.10
C GLY A 58 7.95 23.85 -7.73
N SER A 59 8.28 22.74 -7.08
CA SER A 59 7.33 21.69 -6.71
C SER A 59 7.20 21.48 -5.20
N ILE A 60 6.02 21.05 -4.76
CA ILE A 60 5.80 20.52 -3.42
C ILE A 60 5.31 19.08 -3.59
N THR A 61 6.06 18.12 -3.07
CA THR A 61 5.63 16.73 -2.96
C THR A 61 5.23 16.46 -1.51
N SER A 62 3.94 16.26 -1.25
CA SER A 62 3.45 16.00 0.10
C SER A 62 3.23 14.52 0.40
N VAL A 63 3.69 14.09 1.57
CA VAL A 63 3.32 12.81 2.18
C VAL A 63 2.46 13.11 3.41
N GLN A 64 1.20 12.71 3.36
CA GLN A 64 0.23 13.04 4.39
C GLN A 64 -0.31 11.78 5.05
N ALA A 65 -0.22 11.70 6.38
CA ALA A 65 -0.89 10.67 7.14
C ALA A 65 -2.36 11.05 7.30
N VAL A 66 -3.27 10.16 6.88
CA VAL A 66 -4.72 10.31 7.02
C VAL A 66 -5.21 9.26 7.99
N TYR A 67 -5.68 9.67 9.16
CA TYR A 67 -6.35 8.78 10.08
C TYR A 67 -7.77 8.49 9.59
N VAL A 68 -8.13 7.21 9.49
CA VAL A 68 -9.47 6.77 9.09
C VAL A 68 -10.26 6.39 10.35
N PRO A 69 -11.32 7.14 10.71
CA PRO A 69 -12.13 6.81 11.87
C PRO A 69 -12.81 5.45 11.71
N ALA A 70 -12.69 4.60 12.73
CA ALA A 70 -13.35 3.29 12.80
C ALA A 70 -13.13 2.37 11.58
N ASP A 71 -12.00 2.52 10.88
CA ASP A 71 -11.68 1.80 9.64
C ASP A 71 -12.73 2.02 8.50
N ASP A 72 -13.51 3.11 8.55
CA ASP A 72 -14.54 3.47 7.56
C ASP A 72 -14.02 4.49 6.53
N LEU A 73 -13.66 4.01 5.33
CA LEU A 73 -13.21 4.86 4.21
C LEU A 73 -14.33 5.73 3.61
N THR A 74 -15.59 5.48 3.97
CA THR A 74 -16.74 6.25 3.50
C THR A 74 -17.06 7.45 4.40
N ASP A 75 -16.34 7.59 5.53
CA ASP A 75 -16.45 8.77 6.38
C ASP A 75 -16.15 10.05 5.57
N PRO A 76 -16.92 11.14 5.77
CA PRO A 76 -16.75 12.38 5.01
C PRO A 76 -15.34 12.98 5.03
N ALA A 77 -14.58 12.81 6.13
CA ALA A 77 -13.24 13.38 6.25
C ALA A 77 -12.22 12.71 5.31
N PRO A 78 -11.97 11.38 5.37
CA PRO A 78 -11.10 10.71 4.42
C PRO A 78 -11.63 10.81 2.99
N ALA A 79 -12.94 10.68 2.77
CA ALA A 79 -13.53 10.79 1.43
C ALA A 79 -13.25 12.15 0.76
N THR A 80 -13.35 13.25 1.51
CA THR A 80 -13.03 14.59 1.00
C THR A 80 -11.53 14.74 0.75
N THR A 81 -10.69 14.25 1.67
CA THR A 81 -9.23 14.34 1.55
C THR A 81 -8.73 13.56 0.33
N PHE A 82 -9.23 12.34 0.10
CA PHE A 82 -8.80 11.49 -1.01
C PHE A 82 -9.07 12.09 -2.39
N ALA A 83 -10.08 12.96 -2.52
CA ALA A 83 -10.38 13.62 -3.80
C ALA A 83 -9.22 14.52 -4.28
N HIS A 84 -8.40 15.02 -3.36
CA HIS A 84 -7.25 15.89 -3.66
C HIS A 84 -5.93 15.13 -3.84
N LEU A 85 -5.85 13.86 -3.41
CA LEU A 85 -4.60 13.10 -3.45
C LEU A 85 -4.37 12.43 -4.81
N ASP A 86 -3.14 12.53 -5.33
CA ASP A 86 -2.73 11.86 -6.57
C ASP A 86 -2.44 10.36 -6.39
N ALA A 87 -2.05 9.97 -5.18
CA ALA A 87 -1.82 8.58 -4.81
C ALA A 87 -2.30 8.33 -3.38
N THR A 88 -2.89 7.17 -3.16
CA THR A 88 -3.38 6.71 -1.86
C THR A 88 -2.73 5.37 -1.52
N THR A 89 -2.09 5.31 -0.36
CA THR A 89 -1.54 4.07 0.19
C THR A 89 -2.34 3.71 1.43
N VAL A 90 -3.20 2.70 1.31
CA VAL A 90 -4.09 2.26 2.40
C VAL A 90 -3.39 1.19 3.22
N LEU A 91 -3.34 1.39 4.54
CA LEU A 91 -2.77 0.43 5.49
C LEU A 91 -3.88 -0.42 6.11
N SER A 92 -3.78 -1.74 5.99
CA SER A 92 -4.78 -2.70 6.46
C SER A 92 -4.42 -3.31 7.80
N ARG A 93 -5.34 -3.21 8.77
CA ARG A 93 -5.24 -3.90 10.07
C ARG A 93 -5.09 -5.42 9.90
N ARG A 94 -5.82 -6.01 8.96
CA ARG A 94 -5.78 -7.46 8.70
C ARG A 94 -4.39 -7.93 8.25
N LEU A 95 -3.74 -7.19 7.36
CA LEU A 95 -2.39 -7.53 6.89
C LEU A 95 -1.36 -7.36 8.02
N PHE A 96 -1.52 -6.32 8.85
CA PHE A 96 -0.68 -6.10 10.03
C PHE A 96 -0.77 -7.27 11.03
N GLU A 97 -1.98 -7.74 11.33
CA GLU A 97 -2.21 -8.89 12.23
C GLU A 97 -1.61 -10.20 11.68
N GLN A 98 -1.49 -10.32 10.36
CA GLN A 98 -0.81 -11.44 9.69
C GLN A 98 0.72 -11.30 9.68
N GLY A 99 1.26 -10.19 10.20
CA GLY A 99 2.70 -9.93 10.25
C GLY A 99 3.28 -9.40 8.94
N PHE A 100 2.46 -8.90 8.01
CA PHE A 100 2.96 -8.28 6.79
C PHE A 100 3.32 -6.80 7.01
N TYR A 101 4.59 -6.46 6.76
CA TYR A 101 5.12 -5.11 6.90
C TYR A 101 5.89 -4.70 5.62
N PRO A 102 5.56 -3.56 5.01
CA PRO A 102 4.46 -2.67 5.35
C PRO A 102 3.08 -3.30 5.06
N ALA A 103 2.07 -2.95 5.87
CA ALA A 103 0.73 -3.52 5.78
C ALA A 103 -0.13 -2.87 4.67
N VAL A 104 0.44 -2.70 3.48
CA VAL A 104 -0.24 -2.00 2.36
C VAL A 104 -1.28 -2.89 1.70
N ASP A 105 -2.51 -2.41 1.61
CA ASP A 105 -3.57 -3.06 0.85
C ASP A 105 -3.43 -2.72 -0.65
N LEU A 106 -3.04 -3.70 -1.45
CA LEU A 106 -2.74 -3.54 -2.88
C LEU A 106 -3.98 -3.23 -3.73
N LEU A 107 -5.18 -3.62 -3.27
CA LEU A 107 -6.42 -3.42 -4.02
C LEU A 107 -7.06 -2.08 -3.68
N GLN A 108 -6.98 -1.67 -2.41
CA GLN A 108 -7.51 -0.37 -1.96
C GLN A 108 -6.54 0.80 -2.21
N SER A 109 -5.24 0.52 -2.38
CA SER A 109 -4.27 1.53 -2.77
C SER A 109 -4.35 1.86 -4.27
N SER A 110 -4.07 3.12 -4.61
CA SER A 110 -4.17 3.61 -5.98
C SER A 110 -3.18 4.74 -6.26
N SER A 111 -2.86 4.96 -7.53
CA SER A 111 -2.03 6.09 -7.97
C SER A 111 -2.41 6.51 -9.38
N ARG A 112 -2.56 7.82 -9.61
CA ARG A 112 -2.77 8.37 -10.95
C ARG A 112 -1.57 8.14 -11.87
N ALA A 113 -0.38 7.96 -11.31
CA ALA A 113 0.84 7.68 -12.06
C ALA A 113 0.88 6.23 -12.58
N LEU A 114 0.04 5.32 -12.08
CA LEU A 114 -0.02 3.93 -12.55
C LEU A 114 -0.73 3.85 -13.92
N ASN A 115 -0.04 4.34 -14.95
CA ASN A 115 -0.46 4.38 -16.33
C ASN A 115 0.73 3.98 -17.22
N ALA A 116 0.52 3.12 -18.21
CA ALA A 116 1.58 2.64 -19.12
C ALA A 116 2.37 3.79 -19.80
N LEU A 117 1.74 4.93 -20.06
CA LEU A 117 2.41 6.11 -20.63
C LEU A 117 3.37 6.80 -19.66
N VAL A 118 3.18 6.61 -18.35
CA VAL A 118 3.98 7.23 -17.28
C VAL A 118 5.04 6.27 -16.77
N VAL A 119 4.65 5.04 -16.43
CA VAL A 119 5.55 4.04 -15.81
C VAL A 119 6.14 3.03 -16.80
N GLY A 120 5.69 3.04 -18.06
CA GLY A 120 6.04 2.05 -19.07
C GLY A 120 5.15 0.80 -19.03
N GLU A 121 5.14 0.06 -20.14
CA GLU A 121 4.25 -1.09 -20.33
C GLU A 121 4.55 -2.22 -19.34
N ARG A 122 5.83 -2.58 -19.15
CA ARG A 122 6.24 -3.68 -18.27
C ARG A 122 5.78 -3.45 -16.83
N HIS A 123 6.06 -2.29 -16.25
CA HIS A 123 5.62 -1.94 -14.90
C HIS A 123 4.09 -1.98 -14.79
N PHE A 124 3.39 -1.35 -15.75
CA PHE A 124 1.93 -1.33 -15.73
C PHE A 124 1.32 -2.74 -15.77
N GLN A 125 1.78 -3.61 -16.68
CA GLN A 125 1.25 -4.98 -16.81
C GLN A 125 1.52 -5.83 -15.56
N LEU A 126 2.74 -5.76 -15.01
CA LEU A 126 3.10 -6.49 -13.79
C LEU A 126 2.24 -6.05 -12.60
N ALA A 127 1.99 -4.75 -12.45
CA ALA A 127 1.11 -4.23 -11.41
C ALA A 127 -0.34 -4.72 -11.59
N GLN A 128 -0.87 -4.73 -12.83
CA GLN A 128 -2.23 -5.22 -13.11
C GLN A 128 -2.38 -6.71 -12.84
N GLU A 129 -1.45 -7.55 -13.32
CA GLU A 129 -1.50 -8.99 -13.08
C GLU A 129 -1.31 -9.33 -11.60
N THR A 130 -0.45 -8.60 -10.88
CA THR A 130 -0.33 -8.72 -9.41
C THR A 130 -1.67 -8.44 -8.73
N ARG A 131 -2.33 -7.33 -9.06
CA ARG A 131 -3.65 -6.98 -8.51
C ARG A 131 -4.70 -8.04 -8.82
N LYS A 132 -4.70 -8.58 -10.05
CA LYS A 132 -5.64 -9.62 -10.49
C LYS A 132 -5.44 -10.94 -9.74
N ILE A 133 -4.19 -11.38 -9.55
CA ILE A 133 -3.85 -12.57 -8.76
C ILE A 133 -4.31 -12.39 -7.31
N ILE A 134 -4.07 -11.22 -6.72
CA ILE A 134 -4.48 -10.92 -5.34
C ILE A 134 -6.00 -10.87 -5.21
N ALA A 135 -6.70 -10.23 -6.16
CA ALA A 135 -8.16 -10.18 -6.17
C ALA A 135 -8.78 -11.59 -6.25
N HIS A 136 -8.31 -12.40 -7.20
CA HIS A 136 -8.80 -13.77 -7.35
C HIS A 136 -8.49 -14.61 -6.10
N TYR A 137 -7.31 -14.44 -5.48
CA TYR A 137 -7.01 -15.09 -4.21
C TYR A 137 -8.00 -14.72 -3.10
N LEU A 138 -8.41 -13.45 -3.00
CA LEU A 138 -9.40 -13.03 -2.00
C LEU A 138 -10.78 -13.65 -2.26
N ASP A 139 -11.22 -13.75 -3.51
CA ASP A 139 -12.48 -14.42 -3.88
C ASP A 139 -12.47 -15.90 -3.46
N LEU A 140 -11.30 -16.55 -3.50
CA LEU A 140 -11.12 -17.94 -3.10
C LEU A 140 -10.95 -18.12 -1.58
N GLN A 141 -10.73 -17.07 -0.79
CA GLN A 141 -10.46 -17.21 0.65
C GLN A 141 -11.61 -17.85 1.41
N ASP A 142 -12.87 -17.49 1.11
CA ASP A 142 -14.04 -18.06 1.78
C ASP A 142 -14.21 -19.55 1.44
N ILE A 143 -13.97 -19.93 0.19
CA ILE A 143 -13.99 -21.32 -0.26
C ILE A 143 -12.91 -22.11 0.47
N ILE A 144 -11.68 -21.58 0.55
CA ILE A 144 -10.57 -22.21 1.27
C ILE A 144 -10.88 -22.38 2.76
N ALA A 145 -11.51 -21.39 3.39
CA ALA A 145 -11.85 -21.44 4.80
C ALA A 145 -12.92 -22.49 5.13
N LEU A 146 -13.85 -22.75 4.20
CA LEU A 146 -14.95 -23.70 4.38
C LEU A 146 -14.61 -25.13 3.94
N LEU A 147 -13.97 -25.28 2.78
CA LEU A 147 -13.77 -26.56 2.10
C LEU A 147 -12.30 -27.03 2.13
N GLY A 148 -11.36 -26.11 2.33
CA GLY A 148 -9.93 -26.38 2.24
C GLY A 148 -9.37 -26.16 0.84
N ILE A 149 -8.04 -26.00 0.75
CA ILE A 149 -7.33 -25.73 -0.51
C ILE A 149 -7.37 -26.92 -1.49
N GLU A 150 -7.61 -28.13 -0.99
CA GLU A 150 -7.68 -29.36 -1.77
C GLU A 150 -8.97 -29.46 -2.61
N GLU A 151 -9.98 -28.64 -2.34
CA GLU A 151 -11.21 -28.63 -3.16
C GLU A 151 -11.13 -27.67 -4.36
N LEU A 152 -10.06 -26.87 -4.44
CA LEU A 152 -9.83 -25.97 -5.57
C LEU A 152 -9.31 -26.70 -6.80
N SER A 153 -9.60 -26.14 -7.98
CA SER A 153 -9.02 -26.59 -9.25
C SER A 153 -7.48 -26.45 -9.23
N GLU A 154 -6.77 -27.22 -10.07
CA GLU A 154 -5.30 -27.12 -10.13
C GLU A 154 -4.82 -25.70 -10.49
N GLU A 155 -5.58 -24.98 -11.32
CA GLU A 155 -5.30 -23.60 -11.70
C GLU A 155 -5.47 -22.65 -10.51
N ASP A 156 -6.59 -22.73 -9.80
CA ASP A 156 -6.86 -21.91 -8.62
C ASP A 156 -5.84 -22.16 -7.51
N ARG A 157 -5.44 -23.42 -7.31
CA ARG A 157 -4.37 -23.76 -6.35
C ARG A 157 -3.05 -23.07 -6.71
N LYS A 158 -2.71 -22.97 -8.01
CA LYS A 158 -1.51 -22.23 -8.45
C LYS A 158 -1.65 -20.74 -8.17
N ILE A 159 -2.80 -20.15 -8.48
CA ILE A 159 -3.09 -18.73 -8.21
C ILE A 159 -2.96 -18.43 -6.72
N VAL A 160 -3.54 -19.25 -5.84
CA VAL A 160 -3.45 -19.10 -4.39
C VAL A 160 -2.01 -19.15 -3.91
N LYS A 161 -1.21 -20.10 -4.41
CA LYS A 161 0.22 -20.21 -4.04
C LYS A 161 1.02 -18.98 -4.51
N ARG A 162 0.81 -18.51 -5.74
CA ARG A 162 1.47 -17.30 -6.26
C ARG A 162 1.06 -16.05 -5.49
N ALA A 163 -0.23 -15.89 -5.18
CA ALA A 163 -0.74 -14.79 -4.36
C ALA A 163 -0.08 -14.76 -2.97
N ARG A 164 0.02 -15.92 -2.31
CA ARG A 164 0.69 -16.04 -1.00
C ARG A 164 2.19 -15.75 -1.05
N ARG A 165 2.86 -16.03 -2.16
CA ARG A 165 4.26 -15.64 -2.40
C ARG A 165 4.37 -14.15 -2.62
N LEU A 166 3.53 -13.56 -3.47
CA LEU A 166 3.48 -12.11 -3.73
C LEU A 166 3.23 -11.32 -2.43
N GLN A 167 2.25 -11.73 -1.61
CA GLN A 167 1.98 -11.07 -0.33
C GLN A 167 3.19 -11.06 0.61
N ARG A 168 3.99 -12.13 0.61
CA ARG A 168 5.22 -12.19 1.41
C ARG A 168 6.35 -11.41 0.77
N PHE A 169 6.53 -11.52 -0.54
CA PHE A 169 7.58 -10.83 -1.29
C PHE A 169 7.45 -9.31 -1.19
N LEU A 170 6.22 -8.79 -1.11
CA LEU A 170 5.94 -7.37 -0.93
C LEU A 170 6.12 -6.89 0.52
N THR A 171 6.58 -7.75 1.43
CA THR A 171 7.08 -7.33 2.75
C THR A 171 8.55 -6.95 2.67
N GLN A 172 8.95 -5.94 3.44
CA GLN A 172 10.29 -5.40 3.40
C GLN A 172 10.75 -4.96 4.79
N PRO A 173 11.96 -5.35 5.23
CA PRO A 173 12.53 -4.85 6.48
C PRO A 173 12.91 -3.37 6.34
N PHE A 174 12.41 -2.53 7.24
CA PHE A 174 12.67 -1.10 7.24
C PHE A 174 13.90 -0.74 8.08
N PHE A 175 14.74 0.18 7.57
CA PHE A 175 15.89 0.72 8.31
C PHE A 175 15.51 1.28 9.68
N VAL A 176 14.36 1.97 9.78
CA VAL A 176 13.87 2.54 11.03
C VAL A 176 13.34 1.48 12.02
N ALA A 177 13.04 0.27 11.54
CA ALA A 177 12.50 -0.82 12.34
C ALA A 177 13.58 -1.80 12.84
N GLU A 178 14.82 -1.68 12.37
CA GLU A 178 15.92 -2.61 12.65
C GLU A 178 16.15 -2.85 14.16
N ASN A 179 16.06 -1.79 14.97
CA ASN A 179 16.20 -1.89 16.43
C ASN A 179 15.10 -2.72 17.11
N PHE A 180 13.92 -2.84 16.48
CA PHE A 180 12.77 -3.56 17.03
C PHE A 180 12.65 -4.97 16.46
N THR A 181 13.04 -5.16 15.20
CA THR A 181 12.91 -6.45 14.48
C THR A 181 14.18 -7.29 14.54
N GLY A 182 15.35 -6.67 14.73
CA GLY A 182 16.65 -7.30 14.57
C GLY A 182 17.01 -7.67 13.13
N LEU A 183 16.19 -7.25 12.15
CA LEU A 183 16.43 -7.46 10.73
C LEU A 183 17.01 -6.18 10.12
N PRO A 184 18.14 -6.26 9.40
CA PRO A 184 18.72 -5.10 8.75
C PRO A 184 17.75 -4.54 7.71
N GLY A 185 17.60 -3.22 7.69
CA GLY A 185 16.80 -2.56 6.67
C GLY A 185 17.37 -2.76 5.27
N VAL A 186 16.49 -2.85 4.28
CA VAL A 186 16.89 -3.00 2.87
C VAL A 186 16.24 -1.91 2.03
N PHE A 187 16.98 -1.40 1.03
CA PHE A 187 16.46 -0.54 -0.03
C PHE A 187 16.43 -1.37 -1.31
N VAL A 188 15.28 -1.42 -1.99
CA VAL A 188 15.08 -2.23 -3.19
C VAL A 188 14.92 -1.30 -4.39
N PRO A 189 15.81 -1.37 -5.39
CA PRO A 189 15.65 -0.65 -6.65
C PRO A 189 14.35 -1.05 -7.37
N LEU A 190 13.80 -0.14 -8.18
CA LEU A 190 12.58 -0.41 -8.94
C LEU A 190 12.73 -1.64 -9.84
N GLU A 191 13.85 -1.76 -10.54
CA GLU A 191 14.08 -2.87 -11.48
C GLU A 191 14.06 -4.24 -10.77
N GLU A 192 14.71 -4.35 -9.61
CA GLU A 192 14.71 -5.59 -8.81
C GLU A 192 13.30 -5.93 -8.29
N THR A 193 12.49 -4.92 -7.97
CA THR A 193 11.07 -5.12 -7.63
C THR A 193 10.31 -5.71 -8.80
N LEU A 194 10.48 -5.14 -10.00
CA LEU A 194 9.80 -5.60 -11.22
C LEU A 194 10.21 -7.01 -11.59
N GLU A 195 11.50 -7.31 -11.59
CA GLU A 195 12.04 -8.65 -11.87
C GLU A 195 11.49 -9.69 -10.89
N GLY A 196 11.50 -9.39 -9.59
CA GLY A 196 10.99 -10.32 -8.58
C GLY A 196 9.48 -10.59 -8.71
N VAL A 197 8.70 -9.55 -9.01
CA VAL A 197 7.26 -9.71 -9.27
C VAL A 197 7.03 -10.53 -10.55
N GLU A 198 7.77 -10.24 -11.62
CA GLU A 198 7.68 -10.95 -12.91
C GLU A 198 7.96 -12.44 -12.74
N MET A 199 9.06 -12.82 -12.09
CA MET A 199 9.40 -14.22 -11.83
C MET A 199 8.31 -14.97 -11.04
N ILE A 200 7.69 -14.32 -10.05
CA ILE A 200 6.60 -14.94 -9.26
C ILE A 200 5.31 -15.06 -10.08
N VAL A 201 4.98 -14.03 -10.86
CA VAL A 201 3.77 -14.00 -11.71
C VAL A 201 3.87 -15.05 -12.83
N GLU A 202 5.03 -15.17 -13.47
CA GLU A 202 5.28 -16.14 -14.55
C GLU A 202 5.42 -17.58 -14.03
N GLY A 203 5.78 -17.74 -12.76
CA GLY A 203 5.83 -19.03 -12.06
C GLY A 203 7.20 -19.68 -12.03
N GLU A 204 8.26 -18.93 -12.32
CA GLU A 204 9.65 -19.43 -12.23
C GLU A 204 10.01 -19.88 -10.81
N CYS A 205 9.36 -19.31 -9.81
CA CYS A 205 9.56 -19.63 -8.40
C CYS A 205 8.46 -20.54 -7.81
N ASP A 206 7.69 -21.26 -8.65
CA ASP A 206 6.56 -22.08 -8.17
C ASP A 206 6.95 -23.26 -7.28
N ASP A 207 8.21 -23.71 -7.36
CA ASP A 207 8.76 -24.76 -6.50
C ASP A 207 9.30 -24.23 -5.17
N TRP A 208 9.35 -22.91 -4.97
CA TRP A 208 9.96 -22.30 -3.79
C TRP A 208 8.94 -22.21 -2.64
N PRO A 209 9.30 -22.59 -1.40
CA PRO A 209 8.44 -22.45 -0.24
C PRO A 209 8.07 -20.99 0.03
N GLU A 210 6.83 -20.71 0.42
CA GLU A 210 6.34 -19.34 0.66
C GLU A 210 7.20 -18.53 1.64
N GLN A 211 7.80 -19.20 2.63
CA GLN A 211 8.60 -18.58 3.69
C GLN A 211 9.88 -17.88 3.19
N VAL A 212 10.41 -18.26 2.02
CA VAL A 212 11.66 -17.66 1.51
C VAL A 212 11.45 -16.23 1.02
N PHE A 213 10.22 -15.89 0.64
CA PHE A 213 9.82 -14.56 0.19
C PHE A 213 9.52 -13.59 1.34
N TYR A 214 9.50 -14.05 2.59
CA TYR A 214 9.15 -13.19 3.71
C TYR A 214 10.36 -12.36 4.17
N MET A 215 10.15 -11.04 4.31
CA MET A 215 11.15 -10.06 4.75
C MET A 215 12.48 -10.23 4.00
N VAL A 216 12.41 -10.07 2.68
CA VAL A 216 13.56 -10.02 1.76
C VAL A 216 13.55 -8.68 1.04
N GLY A 217 14.71 -8.24 0.56
CA GLY A 217 14.81 -7.11 -0.37
C GLY A 217 14.48 -7.52 -1.80
N SER A 218 15.35 -8.34 -2.38
CA SER A 218 15.27 -8.75 -3.79
C SER A 218 14.88 -10.23 -3.94
N ILE A 219 14.58 -10.62 -5.18
CA ILE A 219 14.30 -12.02 -5.51
C ILE A 219 15.53 -12.93 -5.34
N ASP A 220 16.73 -12.36 -5.48
CA ASP A 220 17.99 -13.08 -5.26
C ASP A 220 18.16 -13.46 -3.77
N GLU A 221 17.80 -12.58 -2.84
CA GLU A 221 17.80 -12.94 -1.41
C GLU A 221 16.81 -14.08 -1.11
N ALA A 222 15.65 -14.09 -1.78
CA ALA A 222 14.68 -15.19 -1.65
C ALA A 222 15.26 -16.51 -2.20
N LYS A 223 16.01 -16.44 -3.30
CA LYS A 223 16.71 -17.59 -3.89
C LYS A 223 17.81 -18.10 -2.97
N GLU A 224 18.61 -17.22 -2.38
CA GLU A 224 19.64 -17.61 -1.40
C GLU A 224 19.03 -18.32 -0.19
N LYS A 225 17.92 -17.79 0.36
CA LYS A 225 17.16 -18.45 1.43
C LYS A 225 16.68 -19.84 1.00
N PHE A 226 16.20 -19.99 -0.23
CA PHE A 226 15.76 -21.28 -0.77
C PHE A 226 16.90 -22.29 -0.89
N ASP A 227 18.05 -21.87 -1.41
CA ASP A 227 19.22 -22.74 -1.55
C ASP A 227 19.78 -23.18 -0.18
N GLN A 228 19.80 -22.28 0.81
CA GLN A 228 20.18 -22.63 2.18
C GLN A 228 19.24 -23.66 2.82
N LEU A 229 17.93 -23.57 2.56
CA LEU A 229 16.96 -24.55 3.05
C LEU A 229 17.18 -25.92 2.41
N LYS A 230 17.51 -25.98 1.12
CA LYS A 230 17.85 -27.23 0.44
C LYS A 230 19.08 -27.89 1.05
N THR A 231 20.12 -27.10 1.36
CA THR A 231 21.36 -27.64 1.97
C THR A 231 21.14 -28.13 3.40
N LYS A 232 20.27 -27.49 4.19
CA LYS A 232 19.95 -27.92 5.57
C LYS A 232 18.97 -29.11 5.65
N GLY A 233 18.23 -29.37 4.58
CA GLY A 233 17.31 -30.51 4.46
C GLY A 233 17.96 -31.80 3.95
N GLN A 234 19.25 -31.74 3.56
CA GLN A 234 20.10 -32.90 3.28
C GLN A 234 20.93 -33.27 4.52
#